data_AF-A0A2N5JZH2-F1
#
_entry.id   AF-A0A2N5JZH2-F1
#
_cell.length_a   1.000
_cell.length_b   1.000
_cell.length_c   1.000
_cell.angle_alpha   90.00
_cell.angle_beta   90.00
_cell.angle_gamma   90.00
#
_symmetry.space_group_name_H-M   'P 1'
#
loop_
_entity.id
_entity.type
_entity.pdbx_description
1 polymer ?
#
loop_
_entity_poly.entity_id
_entity_poly.type
_entity_poly.pdbx_seq_one_letter_code
_entity_poly.pdbx_strand_id
1 'polypeptide(L)'
;MTIRSSLQFALVGWLAGLCATLGIGFVIFPALMGNPPALGLGAQLLILGAVLLLVTPAALIGGLIGGRLPQEGGKSGQLVMAGILGVMAALPFSCVGFWYSGW
;
A
#
# COMPACT_ATOMS: atom_id res chain seq x y z
N MET A 1 -6.94 16.92 18.01
CA MET A 1 -6.75 15.47 17.71
C MET A 1 -5.76 14.89 18.70
N THR A 2 -6.11 13.81 19.40
CA THR A 2 -5.14 13.09 20.25
C THR A 2 -4.18 12.31 19.36
N ILE A 3 -2.88 12.31 19.66
CA ILE A 3 -1.83 11.59 18.91
C ILE A 3 -2.22 10.13 18.59
N ARG A 4 -2.93 9.48 19.52
CA ARG A 4 -3.48 8.13 19.37
C ARG A 4 -4.41 7.98 18.16
N SER A 5 -5.25 8.97 17.87
CA SER A 5 -6.18 8.93 16.73
C SER A 5 -5.44 9.03 15.40
N SER A 6 -4.46 9.92 15.29
CA SER A 6 -3.64 10.05 14.08
C SER A 6 -2.84 8.77 13.79
N LEU A 7 -2.28 8.14 14.83
CA LEU A 7 -1.59 6.86 14.69
C LEU A 7 -2.53 5.74 14.23
N GLN A 8 -3.77 5.71 14.71
CA GLN A 8 -4.75 4.71 14.25
C GLN A 8 -5.04 4.86 12.76
N PHE A 9 -5.25 6.08 12.27
CA PHE A 9 -5.50 6.31 10.84
C PHE A 9 -4.27 5.98 9.98
N ALA A 10 -3.08 6.35 10.44
CA ALA A 10 -1.83 5.99 9.78
C ALA A 10 -1.65 4.46 9.67
N LEU A 11 -1.88 3.73 10.77
CA LEU A 11 -1.78 2.27 10.80
C LEU A 11 -2.79 1.61 9.88
N VAL A 12 -4.04 2.09 9.83
CA VAL A 12 -5.06 1.54 8.94
C VAL A 12 -4.71 1.80 7.47
N GLY A 13 -4.28 3.01 7.12
CA GLY A 13 -3.82 3.31 5.77
C GLY A 13 -2.61 2.47 5.36
N TRP A 14 -1.66 2.28 6.27
CA TRP A 14 -0.49 1.44 6.05
C TRP A 14 -0.84 -0.03 5.86
N LEU A 15 -1.66 -0.62 6.75
CA LEU A 15 -2.10 -2.01 6.63
C LEU A 15 -2.88 -2.23 5.33
N ALA A 16 -3.80 -1.33 4.99
CA ALA A 16 -4.59 -1.43 3.77
C ALA A 16 -3.67 -1.34 2.53
N GLY A 17 -2.73 -0.38 2.51
CA GLY A 17 -1.74 -0.24 1.45
C GLY A 17 -0.86 -1.47 1.29
N LEU A 18 -0.34 -2.02 2.38
CA LEU A 18 0.52 -3.21 2.38
C LEU A 18 -0.25 -4.44 1.86
N CYS A 19 -1.48 -4.66 2.33
CA CYS A 19 -2.35 -5.71 1.81
C CYS A 19 -2.62 -5.56 0.30
N ALA A 20 -2.89 -4.33 -0.17
CA ALA A 20 -3.10 -4.07 -1.59
C ALA A 20 -1.84 -4.34 -2.42
N THR A 21 -0.66 -3.91 -1.95
CA THR A 21 0.63 -4.18 -2.59
C THR A 21 0.90 -5.67 -2.71
N LEU A 22 0.66 -6.45 -1.64
CA LEU A 22 0.82 -7.91 -1.68
C LEU A 22 -0.19 -8.55 -2.65
N GLY A 23 -1.45 -8.13 -2.62
CA GLY A 23 -2.46 -8.62 -3.57
C GLY A 23 -2.05 -8.35 -5.02
N ILE A 24 -1.50 -7.16 -5.29
CA ILE A 24 -1.04 -6.80 -6.63
C ILE A 24 0.17 -7.63 -7.06
N GLY A 25 1.18 -7.72 -6.20
CA GLY A 25 2.39 -8.48 -6.49
C GLY A 25 2.12 -9.98 -6.64
N PHE A 26 1.36 -10.61 -5.75
CA PHE A 26 1.22 -12.06 -5.76
C PHE A 26 0.03 -12.60 -6.57
N VAL A 27 -0.96 -11.76 -6.87
CA VAL A 27 -2.17 -12.21 -7.58
C VAL A 27 -2.32 -11.53 -8.94
N ILE A 28 -2.22 -10.21 -9.00
CA ILE A 28 -2.56 -9.45 -10.22
C ILE A 28 -1.44 -9.50 -11.26
N PHE A 29 -0.19 -9.23 -10.86
CA PHE A 29 0.95 -9.22 -11.80
C PHE A 29 1.26 -10.61 -12.40
N PRO A 30 1.30 -11.70 -11.60
CA PRO A 30 1.49 -13.04 -12.13
C PRO A 30 0.36 -13.47 -13.09
N ALA A 31 -0.88 -13.03 -12.83
CA ALA A 31 -2.00 -13.30 -13.72
C ALA A 31 -1.94 -12.50 -15.03
N LEU A 32 -1.37 -11.28 -15.01
CA LEU A 32 -1.26 -10.40 -16.17
C LEU A 32 -0.03 -10.68 -17.05
N MET A 33 1.14 -10.90 -16.44
CA MET A 33 2.41 -11.07 -17.15
C MET A 33 2.74 -12.54 -17.46
N GLY A 34 2.02 -13.49 -16.86
CA GLY A 34 2.37 -14.91 -16.93
C GLY A 34 3.50 -15.25 -15.96
N ASN A 35 4.27 -16.32 -16.24
CA ASN A 35 5.43 -16.64 -15.42
C ASN A 35 6.47 -15.52 -15.54
N PRO A 36 6.82 -14.82 -14.44
CA PRO A 36 7.85 -13.80 -14.49
C PRO A 36 9.18 -14.41 -14.94
N PRO A 37 10.07 -13.62 -15.60
CA PRO A 37 11.44 -14.05 -15.83
C PRO A 37 12.01 -14.56 -14.51
N ALA A 38 12.66 -15.72 -14.54
CA ALA A 38 13.23 -16.38 -13.38
C ALA A 38 14.43 -15.58 -12.82
N LEU A 39 14.17 -14.39 -12.32
CA LEU A 39 15.04 -13.70 -11.37
C LEU A 39 15.13 -14.63 -10.17
N GLY A 40 16.36 -15.00 -9.80
CA GLY A 40 16.57 -15.85 -8.63
C GLY A 40 15.89 -15.26 -7.39
N LEU A 41 15.46 -16.13 -6.48
CA LEU A 41 14.74 -15.77 -5.24
C LEU A 41 15.33 -14.55 -4.50
N GLY A 42 16.66 -14.41 -4.50
CA GLY A 42 17.34 -13.27 -3.89
C GLY A 42 17.02 -11.92 -4.55
N ALA A 43 16.96 -11.85 -5.88
CA ALA A 43 16.63 -10.63 -6.61
C ALA A 43 15.14 -10.25 -6.39
N GLN A 44 14.25 -11.23 -6.38
CA GLN A 44 12.83 -11.02 -6.06
C GLN A 44 12.67 -10.43 -4.65
N LEU A 45 13.32 -11.01 -3.62
CA LEU A 45 13.24 -10.46 -2.27
C LEU A 45 13.76 -9.02 -2.17
N LEU A 46 14.81 -8.66 -2.90
CA LEU A 46 15.33 -7.29 -2.96
C LEU A 46 14.33 -6.33 -3.62
N ILE A 47 13.71 -6.74 -4.72
CA ILE A 47 12.66 -5.97 -5.41
C ILE A 47 11.49 -5.75 -4.46
N LEU A 48 10.98 -6.80 -3.82
CA LEU A 48 9.87 -6.70 -2.87
C LEU A 48 10.23 -5.75 -1.71
N GLY A 49 11.45 -5.88 -1.18
CA GLY A 49 11.96 -4.98 -0.14
C GLY A 49 12.00 -3.52 -0.59
N ALA A 50 12.47 -3.25 -1.81
CA ALA A 50 12.51 -1.90 -2.38
C ALA A 50 11.11 -1.31 -2.60
N VAL A 51 10.17 -2.10 -3.13
CA VAL A 51 8.78 -1.69 -3.30
C VAL A 51 8.14 -1.37 -1.96
N LEU A 52 8.28 -2.27 -0.97
CA LEU A 52 7.75 -2.06 0.37
C LEU A 52 8.36 -0.81 1.03
N LEU A 53 9.65 -0.53 0.82
CA LEU A 53 10.31 0.65 1.36
C LEU A 53 9.68 1.96 0.86
N LEU A 54 9.20 2.01 -0.39
CA LEU A 54 8.51 3.18 -0.95
C LEU A 54 7.02 3.21 -0.59
N VAL A 55 6.36 2.04 -0.60
CA VAL A 55 4.95 1.90 -0.26
C VAL A 55 4.66 2.27 1.19
N THR A 56 5.55 1.89 2.11
CA THR A 56 5.36 2.08 3.56
C THR A 56 5.13 3.56 3.94
N PRO A 57 6.02 4.51 3.59
CA PRO A 57 5.79 5.93 3.89
C PRO A 57 4.61 6.49 3.10
N ALA A 58 4.40 6.07 1.84
CA ALA A 58 3.28 6.54 1.03
C ALA A 58 1.92 6.16 1.65
N ALA A 59 1.77 4.91 2.07
CA ALA A 59 0.55 4.40 2.70
C ALA A 59 0.29 5.03 4.07
N LEU A 60 1.35 5.27 4.86
CA LEU A 60 1.25 5.99 6.14
C LEU A 60 0.76 7.43 5.93
N ILE A 61 1.33 8.14 4.96
CA ILE A 61 0.93 9.51 4.62
C ILE A 61 -0.52 9.53 4.11
N GLY A 62 -0.89 8.60 3.22
CA GLY A 62 -2.26 8.44 2.74
C GLY A 62 -3.26 8.20 3.88
N GLY A 63 -2.92 7.33 4.83
CA GLY A 63 -3.71 7.10 6.04
C GLY A 63 -3.87 8.33 6.92
N LEU A 64 -2.80 9.09 7.12
CA LEU A 64 -2.84 10.34 7.89
C LEU A 64 -3.73 11.39 7.22
N ILE A 65 -3.66 11.53 5.89
CA ILE A 65 -4.48 12.47 5.14
C ILE A 65 -5.96 12.06 5.21
N GLY A 66 -6.26 10.77 5.03
CA GLY A 66 -7.64 10.28 5.12
C GLY A 66 -8.24 10.40 6.52
N GLY A 67 -7.39 10.28 7.55
CA GLY A 67 -7.75 10.60 8.93
C GLY A 67 -8.05 12.08 9.20
N ARG A 68 -7.80 13.00 8.25
CA ARG A 68 -8.12 14.44 8.40
C ARG A 68 -9.33 14.89 7.58
N LEU A 69 -9.91 14.01 6.77
CA LEU A 69 -11.10 14.36 5.98
C LEU A 69 -12.35 14.50 6.88
N PRO A 70 -13.32 15.33 6.48
CA PRO A 70 -14.56 15.58 7.24
C PRO A 70 -15.33 14.28 7.56
N GLN A 71 -15.91 14.21 8.75
CA GLN A 71 -16.60 13.02 9.29
C GLN A 71 -18.01 12.82 8.71
N GLU A 72 -18.13 12.63 7.40
CA GLU A 72 -19.45 12.39 6.79
C GLU A 72 -20.13 11.07 7.23
N GLY A 73 -19.38 10.15 7.85
CA GLY A 73 -19.90 8.87 8.36
C GLY A 73 -19.45 8.50 9.78
N GLY A 74 -19.02 9.48 10.58
CA GLY A 74 -18.46 9.23 11.91
C GLY A 74 -17.08 8.54 11.89
N LYS A 75 -16.71 7.93 13.03
CA LYS A 75 -15.34 7.38 13.23
C LYS A 75 -15.01 6.20 12.31
N SER A 76 -15.98 5.36 11.99
CA SER A 76 -15.83 4.22 11.08
C SER A 76 -15.59 4.67 9.64
N GLY A 77 -16.35 5.65 9.15
CA GLY A 77 -16.16 6.21 7.81
C GLY A 77 -14.76 6.83 7.62
N GLN A 78 -14.24 7.47 8.66
CA GLN A 78 -12.91 8.07 8.64
C GLN A 78 -11.78 7.02 8.59
N LEU A 79 -11.98 5.86 9.23
CA LEU A 79 -11.03 4.73 9.14
C LEU A 79 -11.04 4.11 7.74
N VAL A 80 -12.22 3.95 7.13
CA VAL A 80 -12.36 3.47 5.75
C VAL A 80 -11.66 4.44 4.78
N MET A 81 -11.87 5.74 4.94
CA MET A 81 -11.24 6.76 4.10
C MET A 81 -9.71 6.78 4.26
N ALA A 82 -9.20 6.63 5.49
CA ALA A 82 -7.76 6.46 5.75
C ALA A 82 -7.20 5.21 5.04
N GLY A 83 -7.95 4.10 5.05
CA GLY A 83 -7.60 2.89 4.29
C GLY A 83 -7.53 3.14 2.79
N ILE A 84 -8.58 3.75 2.21
CA ILE A 84 -8.67 4.03 0.77
C ILE A 84 -7.52 4.94 0.33
N LEU A 85 -7.25 6.03 1.04
CA LEU A 85 -6.16 6.93 0.69
C LEU A 85 -4.78 6.31 0.91
N GLY A 86 -4.62 5.47 1.92
CA GLY A 86 -3.41 4.65 2.09
C GLY A 86 -3.16 3.73 0.89
N VAL A 87 -4.21 3.06 0.41
CA VAL A 87 -4.15 2.23 -0.80
C VAL A 87 -3.84 3.08 -2.02
N MET A 88 -4.59 4.15 -2.28
CA MET A 88 -4.37 5.03 -3.44
C MET A 88 -2.93 5.59 -3.49
N ALA A 89 -2.33 5.89 -2.35
CA ALA A 89 -0.94 6.32 -2.27
C ALA A 89 0.05 5.17 -2.52
N ALA A 90 -0.23 3.95 -2.05
CA ALA A 90 0.61 2.76 -2.21
C ALA A 90 0.61 2.19 -3.64
N LEU A 91 -0.55 2.22 -4.30
CA LEU A 91 -0.78 1.63 -5.62
C LEU A 91 0.23 2.05 -6.70
N PRO A 92 0.49 3.34 -6.96
CA PRO A 92 1.40 3.74 -8.03
C PRO A 92 2.81 3.19 -7.83
N PHE A 93 3.34 3.23 -6.60
CA PHE A 93 4.66 2.66 -6.30
C PHE A 93 4.69 1.15 -6.46
N SER A 94 3.61 0.46 -6.07
CA SER A 94 3.47 -0.98 -6.21
C SER A 94 3.45 -1.38 -7.69
N CYS A 95 2.60 -0.73 -8.48
CA CYS A 95 2.48 -1.01 -9.91
C CYS A 95 3.77 -0.71 -10.67
N VAL A 96 4.40 0.45 -10.42
CA VAL A 96 5.68 0.80 -11.07
C VAL A 96 6.78 -0.18 -10.65
N GLY A 97 6.88 -0.48 -9.36
CA GLY A 97 7.87 -1.40 -8.81
C GLY A 97 7.78 -2.79 -9.42
N PHE A 98 6.59 -3.37 -9.47
CA PHE A 98 6.36 -4.71 -10.04
C PHE A 98 6.43 -4.74 -11.57
N TRP A 99 6.02 -3.66 -12.25
CA TRP A 99 6.12 -3.56 -13.71
C TRP A 99 7.56 -3.56 -14.20
N TYR A 100 8.42 -2.71 -13.62
CA TYR A 100 9.82 -2.61 -14.05
C TYR A 100 10.68 -3.79 -13.62
N SER A 101 10.30 -4.46 -12.53
CA SER A 101 11.02 -5.64 -12.07
C SER A 101 10.63 -6.93 -12.79
N GLY A 102 9.53 -6.92 -13.54
CA GLY A 102 8.99 -8.13 -14.15
C GLY A 102 8.56 -9.15 -13.09
N TRP A 103 7.95 -8.67 -12.01
CA TRP A 103 7.44 -9.50 -10.91
C TRP A 103 6.33 -10.46 -11.36
#